data_AF-A0A7U3YN46-F1
#
_entry.id   AF-A0A7U3YN46-F1
#
_cell.length_a   1.000
_cell.length_b   1.000
_cell.length_c   1.000
_cell.angle_alpha   90.00
_cell.angle_beta   90.00
_cell.angle_gamma   90.00
#
_symmetry.space_group_name_H-M   'P 1'
#
loop_
_entity.id
_entity.type
_entity.pdbx_description
1 polymer ?
#
loop_
_entity_poly.entity_id
_entity_poly.type
_entity_poly.pdbx_seq_one_letter_code
_entity_poly.pdbx_strand_id
1 'polypeptide(L)' 'MSIGTKKLQVLHILSQNLNNPHPQLVRSHDIANQLNLSLSETYLLLKVMNDQGVIESNVDHQLSLITRKGLQYLNREIAL' A
#
# COMPACT_ATOMS: atom_id res chain seq x y z
N MET A 1 5.65 -2.84 -15.12
CA MET A 1 5.49 -1.61 -14.31
C MET A 1 6.74 -1.39 -13.47
N SER A 2 7.18 -0.13 -13.31
CA SER A 2 8.33 0.19 -12.45
C SER A 2 7.99 -0.05 -10.97
N ILE A 3 9.01 -0.16 -10.11
CA ILE A 3 8.80 -0.28 -8.67
C ILE A 3 8.10 0.95 -8.08
N GLY A 4 8.40 2.16 -8.58
CA GLY A 4 7.75 3.40 -8.15
C GLY A 4 6.25 3.41 -8.49
N THR A 5 5.90 2.99 -9.70
CA THR A 5 4.50 2.84 -10.12
C THR A 5 3.74 1.86 -9.23
N LYS A 6 4.33 0.69 -8.91
CA LYS A 6 3.71 -0.29 -8.02
C LYS A 6 3.48 0.27 -6.62
N LYS A 7 4.45 1.01 -6.06
CA LYS A 7 4.31 1.68 -4.76
C LYS A 7 3.16 2.68 -4.76
N LEU A 8 3.04 3.49 -5.81
CA LEU A 8 1.94 4.44 -5.95
C LEU A 8 0.58 3.74 -6.03
N GLN A 9 0.48 2.65 -6.79
CA GLN A 9 -0.75 1.88 -6.86
C GLN A 9 -1.14 1.25 -5.52
N VAL A 10 -0.17 0.74 -4.74
CA VAL A 10 -0.43 0.28 -3.36
C VAL A 10 -0.95 1.41 -2.49
N LEU A 11 -0.31 2.58 -2.50
CA LEU A 11 -0.79 3.74 -1.72
C LEU A 11 -2.20 4.17 -2.15
N HIS A 12 -2.48 4.13 -3.45
CA HIS A 12 -3.81 4.40 -3.97
C HIS A 12 -4.83 3.40 -3.40
N ILE A 13 -4.58 2.09 -3.50
CA ILE A 13 -5.46 1.04 -2.93
C ILE A 13 -5.72 1.28 -1.43
N LEU A 14 -4.67 1.53 -0.65
CA LEU A 14 -4.80 1.75 0.78
C LEU A 14 -5.52 3.08 1.12
N SER A 15 -5.38 4.10 0.28
CA SER A 15 -6.10 5.37 0.44
C SER A 15 -7.59 5.23 0.16
N GLN A 16 -8.00 4.39 -0.80
CA GLN A 16 -9.41 4.13 -1.10
C GLN A 16 -10.13 3.52 0.10
N ASN A 17 -9.42 2.73 0.93
CA ASN A 17 -9.97 2.17 2.15
C ASN A 17 -10.36 3.23 3.21
N LEU A 18 -9.85 4.48 3.09
CA LEU A 18 -10.28 5.58 3.96
C LEU A 18 -11.68 6.10 3.64
N ASN A 19 -12.23 5.78 2.46
CA ASN A 19 -13.61 6.10 2.11
C ASN A 19 -14.63 5.19 2.80
N ASN A 20 -14.16 4.13 3.47
CA ASN A 20 -15.01 3.29 4.31
C ASN A 20 -15.31 4.00 5.64
N PRO A 21 -16.57 4.03 6.12
CA PRO A 21 -16.93 4.64 7.42
C PRO A 21 -16.13 4.09 8.61
N HIS A 22 -15.67 2.85 8.48
CA HIS A 22 -14.77 2.18 9.42
C HIS A 22 -13.60 1.56 8.62
N PRO A 23 -12.53 2.31 8.36
CA PRO A 23 -11.38 1.80 7.60
C PRO A 23 -10.80 0.56 8.26
N GLN A 24 -10.57 -0.49 7.47
CA GLN A 24 -10.02 -1.77 7.96
C GLN A 24 -8.59 -1.97 7.48
N LEU A 25 -7.84 -2.85 8.14
CA LEU A 25 -6.57 -3.31 7.58
C LEU A 25 -6.83 -4.04 6.24
N VAL A 26 -6.06 -3.71 5.21
CA VAL A 26 -6.19 -4.33 3.89
C VAL A 26 -5.28 -5.55 3.81
N ARG A 27 -5.80 -6.67 3.29
CA ARG A 27 -5.02 -7.91 3.15
C ARG A 27 -4.05 -7.82 1.98
N SER A 28 -2.83 -8.33 2.18
CA SER A 28 -1.81 -8.39 1.13
C SER A 28 -2.23 -9.24 -0.06
N HIS A 29 -3.06 -10.26 0.15
CA HIS A 29 -3.69 -11.04 -0.91
C HIS A 29 -4.60 -10.17 -1.81
N ASP A 30 -5.37 -9.27 -1.22
CA ASP A 30 -6.29 -8.40 -1.97
C ASP A 30 -5.51 -7.37 -2.80
N ILE A 31 -4.41 -6.85 -2.23
CA ILE A 31 -3.46 -5.98 -2.94
C ILE A 31 -2.81 -6.74 -4.12
N ALA A 32 -2.32 -7.96 -3.87
CA ALA A 32 -1.69 -8.80 -4.89
C ALA A 32 -2.64 -9.05 -6.08
N ASN A 33 -3.90 -9.39 -5.78
CA ASN A 33 -4.92 -9.61 -6.80
C ASN A 33 -5.24 -8.36 -7.61
N GLN A 34 -5.42 -7.20 -6.97
CA GLN A 34 -5.73 -5.95 -7.67
C GLN A 34 -4.58 -5.48 -8.58
N LEU A 35 -3.32 -5.77 -8.20
CA LEU A 35 -2.14 -5.36 -8.96
C LEU A 35 -1.63 -6.45 -9.92
N ASN A 36 -2.27 -7.62 -9.94
CA ASN A 36 -1.82 -8.80 -10.67
C ASN A 36 -0.34 -9.15 -10.37
N LEU A 37 0.01 -9.13 -9.09
CA LEU A 37 1.34 -9.49 -8.58
C LEU A 37 1.28 -10.83 -7.88
N SER A 38 2.43 -11.52 -7.82
CA SER A 38 2.54 -12.68 -6.92
C SER A 38 2.47 -12.21 -5.46
N LEU A 39 2.01 -13.11 -4.57
CA LEU A 39 1.95 -12.80 -3.15
C LEU A 39 3.35 -12.53 -2.56
N SER A 40 4.36 -13.30 -2.97
CA SER A 40 5.76 -13.09 -2.55
C SER A 40 6.30 -11.74 -2.98
N GLU A 41 6.03 -11.31 -4.22
CA GLU A 41 6.40 -9.98 -4.71
C GLU A 41 5.68 -8.88 -3.93
N THR A 42 4.39 -9.09 -3.63
CA THR A 42 3.59 -8.15 -2.84
C THR A 42 4.14 -8.00 -1.42
N TYR A 43 4.52 -9.10 -0.75
CA TYR A 43 5.15 -9.03 0.56
C TYR A 43 6.46 -8.25 0.55
N LEU A 44 7.33 -8.48 -0.44
CA LEU A 44 8.58 -7.73 -0.56
C LEU A 44 8.32 -6.23 -0.77
N LEU A 45 7.35 -5.89 -1.61
CA LEU A 45 6.95 -4.52 -1.86
C LEU A 45 6.42 -3.84 -0.59
N LEU A 46 5.52 -4.51 0.14
CA LEU A 46 4.93 -3.98 1.37
C LEU A 46 5.98 -3.84 2.47
N LYS A 47 6.91 -4.79 2.62
CA LYS A 47 8.03 -4.68 3.55
C LYS A 47 8.86 -3.43 3.28
N VAL A 48 9.26 -3.21 2.02
CA VAL A 48 10.02 -2.00 1.63
C VAL A 48 9.24 -0.73 1.93
N MET A 49 7.93 -0.71 1.68
CA MET A 49 7.08 0.46 1.95
C MET A 49 6.90 0.71 3.45
N ASN A 50 6.82 -0.34 4.25
CA ASN A 50 6.76 -0.29 5.71
C ASN A 50 8.08 0.24 6.28
N ASP A 51 9.22 -0.24 5.78
CA ASP A 51 10.55 0.25 6.16
C ASP A 51 10.74 1.74 5.80
N GLN A 52 10.07 2.20 4.73
CA GLN A 52 10.03 3.61 4.34
C GLN A 52 9.05 4.46 5.19
N GLY A 53 8.21 3.83 6.02
CA GLY A 53 7.19 4.47 6.86
C GLY A 53 6.03 5.07 6.07
N VAL A 54 5.84 4.70 4.81
CA VAL A 54 4.70 5.18 3.99
C VAL A 54 3.46 4.31 4.15
N ILE A 55 3.63 3.09 4.65
CA ILE A 55 2.55 2.23 5.13
C ILE A 55 2.95 1.68 6.50
N GLU A 56 1.98 1.11 7.20
CA GLU A 56 2.20 0.31 8.39
C GLU A 56 1.61 -1.08 8.15
N SER A 57 2.40 -2.12 8.44
CA SER A 57 2.00 -3.51 8.30
C SER A 57 2.11 -4.25 9.64
N ASN A 58 1.29 -5.29 9.82
CA ASN A 58 1.49 -6.21 10.95
C ASN A 58 2.81 -7.02 10.81
N VAL A 59 3.20 -7.73 11.86
CA VAL A 59 4.47 -8.49 11.94
C VAL A 59 4.66 -9.44 10.76
N ASP A 60 3.59 -10.07 10.28
CA ASP A 60 3.63 -11.02 9.17
C ASP A 60 3.42 -10.37 7.78
N HIS A 61 3.31 -9.04 7.73
CA HIS A 61 3.00 -8.26 6.52
C HIS A 61 1.76 -8.74 5.74
N GLN A 62 0.79 -9.35 6.43
CA GLN A 62 -0.46 -9.84 5.85
C GLN A 62 -1.54 -8.75 5.80
N LEU A 63 -1.41 -7.74 6.65
CA LEU A 63 -2.38 -6.68 6.86
C LEU A 63 -1.67 -5.34 6.84
N SER A 64 -2.19 -4.37 6.09
CA SER A 64 -1.57 -3.05 5.95
C SER A 64 -2.56 -1.88 5.96
N LEU A 65 -2.10 -0.72 6.42
CA LEU A 65 -2.78 0.58 6.35
C LEU A 65 -1.82 1.63 5.77
N ILE A 66 -2.38 2.68 5.17
CA ILE A 66 -1.59 3.84 4.74
C ILE A 66 -1.28 4.74 5.93
N THR A 67 -0.04 5.24 6.04
CA THR A 67 0.31 6.25 7.05
C THR A 67 0.00 7.66 6.54
N ARG A 68 0.03 8.64 7.45
CA ARG A 68 -0.03 10.06 7.07
C ARG A 68 1.08 10.44 6.08
N LYS A 69 2.29 9.88 6.24
CA LYS A 69 3.41 10.10 5.31
C LYS A 69 3.11 9.51 3.93
N GLY A 70 2.51 8.32 3.87
CA GLY A 70 2.07 7.71 2.63
C GLY A 70 1.03 8.54 1.88
N LEU A 71 0.04 9.09 2.59
CA LEU A 71 -0.96 9.99 2.01
C LEU A 71 -0.33 11.26 1.43
N GLN A 72 0.60 11.88 2.17
CA GLN A 72 1.32 13.06 1.68
C GLN A 72 2.15 12.75 0.44
N TYR A 73 2.80 11.59 0.41
CA TYR A 73 3.56 11.14 -0.75
C TYR A 73 2.64 10.94 -1.97
N LEU A 74 1.53 10.23 -1.80
CA LEU A 74 0.54 10.00 -2.87
C LEU A 74 0.01 11.32 -3.44
N ASN A 75 -0.34 12.28 -2.59
CA ASN A 75 -0.88 13.57 -3.02
C ASN A 75 0.13 14.42 -3.80
N ARG A 76 1.44 14.30 -3.51
CA ARG A 76 2.48 15.00 -4.27
C ARG A 76 2.63 14.46 -5.69
N GLU A 77 2.54 13.14 -5.84
CA GLU A 77 2.73 12.46 -7.12
C GLU A 77 1.49 12.53 -8.04
N ILE A 78 0.30 12.75 -7.47
CA ILE A 78 -0.93 13.03 -8.25
C ILE A 78 -0.99 14.50 -8.70
N ALA A 79 -0.31 15.40 -7.99
CA ALA A 79 -0.26 16.83 -8.32
C ALA A 79 0.78 17.18 -9.40
N LEU A 80 1.55 16.19 -9.88
CA LEU A 80 2.55 16.29 -10.94
C LEU A 80 2.04 15.62 -12.22
#